data_AF-A0A934B7M1-F1
#
_entry.id   AF-A0A934B7M1-F1
#
_cell.length_a   1.000
_cell.length_b   1.000
_cell.length_c   1.000
_cell.angle_alpha   90.00
_cell.angle_beta   90.00
_cell.angle_gamma   90.00
#
_symmetry.space_group_name_H-M   'P 1'
#
loop_
_entity.id
_entity.type
_entity.pdbx_description
1 polymer ?
#
loop_
_entity_poly.entity_id
_entity_poly.type
_entity_poly.pdbx_seq_one_letter_code
_entity_poly.pdbx_strand_id
1 'polypeptide(L)'
;MPHFGLIDDSLGPVEYAMQRARLHIRSGKRRLRQGKISAGIVTLYDAVVYAFDWYIASPERRSKLRIAEGEDLKDDNTVYEILKRSDVIDSSFDYGLFNNLVEKSLEQEMPDYDYRDMLNSLESLMTRLGVMPFDENELPPEDPSTY
;
A
#
# COMPACT_ATOMS: atom_id res chain seq x y z
N MET A 1 -4.14 -4.66 -15.46
CA MET A 1 -4.29 -4.07 -14.11
C MET A 1 -5.25 -4.95 -13.31
N PRO A 2 -4.90 -5.39 -12.10
CA PRO A 2 -5.67 -6.38 -11.32
C PRO A 2 -7.12 -6.03 -10.99
N HIS A 3 -7.51 -4.75 -11.11
CA HIS A 3 -8.80 -4.24 -10.63
C HIS A 3 -9.57 -3.43 -11.69
N PHE A 4 -9.26 -3.64 -12.98
CA PHE A 4 -9.96 -2.94 -14.07
C PHE A 4 -11.47 -3.25 -14.01
N GLY A 5 -12.29 -2.22 -13.84
CA GLY A 5 -13.76 -2.33 -13.75
C GLY A 5 -14.32 -2.63 -12.34
N LEU A 6 -13.49 -2.76 -11.30
CA LEU A 6 -13.97 -2.95 -9.91
C LEU A 6 -14.16 -1.63 -9.16
N ILE A 7 -13.59 -0.54 -9.67
CA ILE A 7 -13.58 0.77 -9.01
C ILE A 7 -14.47 1.69 -9.81
N ASP A 8 -15.30 2.45 -9.10
CA ASP A 8 -16.18 3.43 -9.69
C ASP A 8 -15.34 4.62 -10.22
N ASP A 9 -15.42 4.86 -11.52
CA ASP A 9 -14.69 5.95 -12.20
C ASP A 9 -15.17 7.34 -11.75
N SER A 10 -16.28 7.44 -11.02
CA SER A 10 -16.79 8.69 -10.46
C SER A 10 -16.16 9.09 -9.11
N LEU A 11 -15.33 8.22 -8.51
CA LEU A 11 -14.69 8.51 -7.23
C LEU A 11 -13.70 9.68 -7.31
N GLY A 12 -13.70 10.49 -6.27
CA GLY A 12 -12.66 11.49 -6.06
C GLY A 12 -11.30 10.85 -5.79
N PRO A 13 -10.20 11.64 -5.87
CA PRO A 13 -8.85 11.12 -5.70
C PRO A 13 -8.62 10.46 -4.33
N VAL A 14 -9.32 10.94 -3.29
CA VAL A 14 -9.22 10.37 -1.94
C VAL A 14 -9.90 9.01 -1.87
N GLU A 15 -11.17 8.93 -2.28
CA GLU A 15 -11.96 7.70 -2.23
C GLU A 15 -11.35 6.62 -3.14
N TYR A 16 -10.89 7.02 -4.33
CA TYR A 16 -10.21 6.15 -5.28
C TYR A 16 -8.95 5.51 -4.65
N ALA A 17 -8.04 6.32 -4.10
CA ALA A 17 -6.80 5.83 -3.51
C ALA A 17 -7.06 4.93 -2.30
N MET A 18 -8.03 5.27 -1.44
CA MET A 18 -8.43 4.42 -0.31
C MET A 18 -8.94 3.06 -0.79
N GLN A 19 -9.85 3.03 -1.77
CA GLN A 19 -10.41 1.78 -2.26
C GLN A 19 -9.33 0.90 -2.92
N ARG A 20 -8.42 1.51 -3.70
CA ARG A 20 -7.26 0.81 -4.28
C ARG A 20 -6.36 0.19 -3.20
N ALA A 21 -5.99 0.96 -2.18
CA ALA A 21 -5.14 0.47 -1.10
C ALA A 21 -5.77 -0.75 -0.43
N ARG A 22 -7.05 -0.68 -0.07
CA ARG A 22 -7.77 -1.78 0.59
C ARG A 22 -7.92 -3.03 -0.30
N LEU A 23 -8.27 -2.84 -1.58
CA LEU A 23 -8.34 -3.94 -2.55
C LEU A 23 -6.99 -4.65 -2.69
N HIS A 24 -5.90 -3.90 -2.78
CA HIS A 24 -4.55 -4.46 -2.88
C HIS A 24 -4.09 -5.15 -1.59
N ILE A 25 -4.45 -4.64 -0.41
CA ILE A 25 -4.21 -5.36 0.86
C ILE A 25 -4.90 -6.73 0.85
N ARG A 26 -6.20 -6.77 0.54
CA ARG A 26 -6.97 -8.01 0.50
C ARG A 26 -6.37 -9.00 -0.50
N SER A 27 -6.12 -8.53 -1.71
CA SER A 27 -5.58 -9.33 -2.82
C SER A 27 -4.17 -9.83 -2.53
N GLY A 28 -3.29 -8.98 -1.99
CA GLY A 28 -1.93 -9.30 -1.61
C GLY A 28 -1.87 -10.37 -0.51
N LYS A 29 -2.65 -10.18 0.57
CA LYS A 29 -2.78 -11.18 1.65
C LYS A 29 -3.30 -12.52 1.13
N ARG A 30 -4.25 -12.52 0.20
CA ARG A 30 -4.77 -13.75 -0.43
C ARG A 30 -3.67 -14.47 -1.23
N ARG A 31 -2.88 -13.75 -2.03
CA ARG A 31 -1.76 -14.31 -2.81
C ARG A 31 -0.71 -14.95 -1.91
N LEU A 32 -0.32 -14.26 -0.83
CA LEU A 32 0.61 -14.80 0.17
C LEU A 32 0.12 -16.11 0.78
N ARG A 33 -1.16 -16.22 1.12
CA ARG A 33 -1.77 -17.47 1.64
C ARG A 33 -1.81 -18.61 0.62
N GLN A 34 -1.83 -18.30 -0.67
CA GLN A 34 -1.82 -19.28 -1.77
C GLN A 34 -0.39 -19.71 -2.17
N GLY A 35 0.64 -19.22 -1.49
CA GLY A 35 2.04 -19.47 -1.86
C GLY A 35 2.52 -18.66 -3.07
N LYS A 36 1.71 -17.73 -3.60
CA LYS A 36 2.09 -16.80 -4.67
C LYS A 36 2.88 -15.62 -4.06
N ILE A 37 4.04 -15.91 -3.46
CA ILE A 37 4.74 -14.98 -2.56
C ILE A 37 5.18 -13.71 -3.27
N SER A 38 5.93 -13.82 -4.36
CA SER A 38 6.42 -12.65 -5.11
C SER A 38 5.27 -11.76 -5.59
N ALA A 39 4.23 -12.36 -6.18
CA ALA A 39 3.04 -11.61 -6.61
C ALA A 39 2.30 -10.95 -5.43
N GLY A 40 2.26 -11.60 -4.26
CA GLY A 40 1.70 -11.02 -3.04
C GLY A 40 2.47 -9.80 -2.56
N ILE A 41 3.81 -9.86 -2.54
CA ILE A 41 4.68 -8.75 -2.15
C ILE A 41 4.49 -7.55 -3.08
N VAL A 42 4.52 -7.76 -4.39
CA VAL A 42 4.32 -6.68 -5.38
C VAL A 42 2.93 -6.06 -5.25
N THR A 43 1.90 -6.86 -4.99
CA THR A 43 0.55 -6.31 -4.75
C THR A 43 0.50 -5.46 -3.48
N LEU A 44 1.21 -5.88 -2.43
CA LEU A 44 1.28 -5.11 -1.19
C LEU A 44 2.08 -3.81 -1.35
N TYR A 45 3.03 -3.75 -2.28
CA TYR A 45 3.67 -2.50 -2.67
C TYR A 45 2.66 -1.51 -3.25
N ASP A 46 1.85 -1.95 -4.22
CA ASP A 46 0.77 -1.10 -4.77
C ASP A 46 -0.14 -0.58 -3.65
N ALA A 47 -0.47 -1.42 -2.66
CA ALA A 47 -1.27 -0.97 -1.52
C ALA A 47 -0.61 0.17 -0.74
N VAL A 48 0.71 0.12 -0.52
CA VAL A 48 1.47 1.15 0.20
C VAL A 48 1.45 2.46 -0.58
N VAL A 49 1.71 2.41 -1.88
CA VAL A 49 1.67 3.58 -2.76
C VAL A 49 0.29 4.24 -2.72
N TYR A 50 -0.78 3.47 -2.87
CA TYR A 50 -2.13 4.03 -2.79
C TYR A 50 -2.50 4.55 -1.40
N ALA A 51 -1.92 4.00 -0.33
CA ALA A 51 -2.09 4.54 1.02
C ALA A 51 -1.40 5.91 1.17
N PHE A 52 -0.22 6.08 0.58
CA PHE A 52 0.47 7.37 0.51
C PHE A 52 -0.35 8.39 -0.29
N ASP A 53 -0.79 8.01 -1.49
CA ASP A 53 -1.66 8.84 -2.35
C ASP A 53 -2.91 9.28 -1.60
N TRP A 54 -3.59 8.35 -0.92
CA TRP A 54 -4.77 8.68 -0.14
C TRP A 54 -4.47 9.67 0.98
N TYR A 55 -3.33 9.54 1.66
CA TYR A 55 -2.95 10.45 2.72
C TYR A 55 -2.73 11.86 2.18
N ILE A 56 -1.94 12.01 1.11
CA ILE A 56 -1.59 13.30 0.51
C ILE A 56 -2.72 13.94 -0.30
N ALA A 57 -3.68 13.16 -0.80
CA ALA A 57 -4.80 13.66 -1.59
C ALA A 57 -5.80 14.48 -0.74
N SER A 58 -5.85 14.27 0.58
CA SER A 58 -6.70 15.07 1.46
C SER A 58 -6.03 16.40 1.82
N PRO A 59 -6.65 17.55 1.51
CA PRO A 59 -6.11 18.86 1.90
C PRO A 59 -5.90 18.98 3.40
N GLU A 60 -6.82 18.42 4.20
CA GLU A 60 -6.73 18.46 5.66
C GLU A 60 -5.53 17.67 6.19
N ARG A 61 -5.33 16.43 5.73
CA ARG A 61 -4.17 15.61 6.12
C ARG A 61 -2.87 16.20 5.58
N ARG A 62 -2.87 16.64 4.32
CA ARG A 62 -1.71 17.26 3.68
C ARG A 62 -1.24 18.53 4.40
N SER A 63 -2.18 19.33 4.93
CA SER A 63 -1.83 20.55 5.68
C SER A 63 -1.02 20.29 6.95
N LYS A 64 -1.05 19.06 7.47
CA LYS A 64 -0.32 18.64 8.67
C LYS A 64 1.09 18.12 8.34
N LEU A 65 1.44 17.98 7.06
CA LEU A 65 2.74 17.49 6.62
C LEU A 65 3.79 18.61 6.64
N ARG A 66 4.96 18.29 7.18
CA ARG A 66 6.16 19.13 7.14
C ARG A 66 6.86 18.94 5.79
N ILE A 67 6.32 19.53 4.72
CA ILE A 67 6.87 19.42 3.35
C ILE A 67 7.92 20.53 3.14
N ALA A 68 9.12 20.17 2.68
CA ALA A 68 10.19 21.10 2.35
C ALA A 68 10.06 21.61 0.90
N GLU A 69 10.70 22.75 0.62
CA GLU A 69 10.74 23.30 -0.74
C GLU A 69 11.44 22.33 -1.71
N GLY A 70 10.80 22.07 -2.86
CA GLY A 70 11.36 21.22 -3.91
C GLY A 70 11.12 19.70 -3.75
N GLU A 71 10.46 19.25 -2.69
CA GLU A 71 10.11 17.82 -2.53
C GLU A 71 9.02 17.40 -3.54
N ASP A 72 9.24 16.26 -4.20
CA ASP A 72 8.31 15.69 -5.17
C ASP A 72 7.36 14.69 -4.50
N LEU A 73 6.07 15.04 -4.45
CA LEU A 73 5.04 14.17 -3.89
C LEU A 73 4.62 13.02 -4.82
N LYS A 74 5.24 12.91 -6.01
CA LYS A 74 5.10 11.74 -6.90
C LYS A 74 6.16 10.68 -6.64
N ASP A 75 7.19 10.98 -5.84
CA ASP A 75 8.21 10.02 -5.45
C ASP A 75 7.82 9.36 -4.13
N ASP A 76 7.54 8.06 -4.14
CA ASP A 76 7.03 7.33 -2.99
C ASP A 76 8.00 7.38 -1.80
N ASN A 77 9.30 7.35 -2.07
CA ASN A 77 10.33 7.45 -1.04
C ASN A 77 10.33 8.84 -0.37
N THR A 78 10.19 9.90 -1.16
CA THR A 78 10.00 11.27 -0.65
C THR A 78 8.74 11.37 0.21
N VAL A 79 7.62 10.80 -0.23
CA VAL A 79 6.37 10.81 0.55
C VAL A 79 6.53 10.05 1.87
N TYR A 80 7.19 8.89 1.87
CA TYR A 80 7.49 8.13 3.08
C TYR A 80 8.31 8.96 4.10
N GLU A 81 9.39 9.59 3.66
CA GLU A 81 10.23 10.43 4.52
C GLU A 81 9.48 11.66 5.05
N ILE A 82 8.60 12.26 4.24
CA ILE A 82 7.72 13.34 4.69
C ILE A 82 6.78 12.86 5.79
N LEU A 83 6.11 11.71 5.60
CA LEU A 83 5.15 11.16 6.57
C LEU A 83 5.85 10.84 7.90
N LYS A 84 7.04 10.27 7.83
CA LYS A 84 7.88 9.96 8.99
C LYS A 84 8.33 11.23 9.72
N ARG A 85 8.87 12.22 8.99
CA ARG A 85 9.28 13.53 9.54
C ARG A 85 8.10 14.32 10.12
N SER A 86 6.90 14.08 9.64
CA SER A 86 5.66 14.72 10.10
C SER A 86 5.00 13.97 11.26
N ASP A 87 5.65 12.95 11.82
CA ASP A 87 5.14 12.15 12.94
C ASP A 87 3.81 11.42 12.63
N VAL A 88 3.50 11.21 11.34
CA VAL A 88 2.31 10.46 10.89
C VAL A 88 2.54 8.96 11.01
N ILE A 89 3.74 8.52 10.65
CA ILE A 89 4.21 7.14 10.75
C ILE A 89 5.49 7.12 11.59
N ASP A 90 5.80 5.99 12.22
CA ASP A 90 7.02 5.81 13.00
C ASP A 90 8.11 5.11 12.19
N SER A 91 9.24 4.82 12.84
CA SER A 91 10.35 4.07 12.26
C SER A 91 10.18 2.55 12.35
N SER A 92 8.98 2.03 12.63
CA SER A 92 8.76 0.57 12.77
C SER A 92 8.70 -0.15 11.42
N PHE A 93 8.40 0.58 10.35
CA PHE A 93 8.45 0.08 8.99
C PHE A 93 9.76 0.52 8.33
N ASP A 94 10.45 -0.38 7.64
CA ASP A 94 11.63 -0.04 6.84
C ASP A 94 11.24 -0.05 5.36
N TYR A 95 10.89 1.13 4.84
CA TYR A 95 10.48 1.29 3.44
C TYR A 95 11.60 0.92 2.45
N GLY A 96 12.86 1.22 2.79
CA GLY A 96 14.00 0.88 1.93
C GLY A 96 14.22 -0.63 1.83
N LEU A 97 14.15 -1.34 2.96
CA LEU A 97 14.21 -2.80 2.99
C LEU A 97 13.03 -3.43 2.23
N PHE A 98 11.83 -2.88 2.42
CA PHE A 98 10.63 -3.35 1.71
C PHE A 98 10.75 -3.13 0.20
N ASN A 99 11.23 -1.96 -0.23
CA ASN A 99 11.42 -1.68 -1.66
C ASN A 99 12.43 -2.64 -2.30
N ASN A 100 13.55 -2.91 -1.63
CA ASN A 100 14.52 -3.91 -2.11
C ASN A 100 13.92 -5.32 -2.22
N LEU A 101 13.01 -5.69 -1.30
CA LEU A 101 12.29 -6.96 -1.36
C LEU A 101 11.32 -7.00 -2.55
N VAL A 102 10.66 -5.89 -2.86
CA VAL A 102 9.77 -5.75 -4.02
C VAL A 102 10.53 -5.90 -5.33
N GLU A 103 11.65 -5.18 -5.48
CA GLU A 103 12.53 -5.31 -6.66
C GLU A 103 12.97 -6.77 -6.85
N LYS A 104 13.42 -7.43 -5.77
CA LYS A 104 13.76 -8.85 -5.83
C LYS A 104 12.59 -9.74 -6.23
N SER A 105 11.38 -9.42 -5.77
CA SER A 105 10.15 -10.17 -6.11
C SER A 105 9.72 -9.96 -7.57
N LEU A 106 10.11 -8.84 -8.20
CA LEU A 106 9.88 -8.59 -9.62
C LEU A 106 10.87 -9.36 -10.50
N GLU A 107 12.11 -9.52 -10.05
CA GLU A 107 13.15 -10.21 -10.81
C GLU A 107 13.07 -11.74 -10.70
N GLN A 108 12.64 -12.27 -9.56
CA GLN A 108 12.64 -13.70 -9.29
C GLN A 108 11.52 -14.16 -8.34
N GLU A 109 11.10 -15.40 -8.53
CA GLU A 109 10.18 -16.08 -7.60
C GLU A 109 10.85 -16.36 -6.25
N MET A 110 10.09 -16.23 -5.17
CA MET A 110 10.56 -16.39 -3.79
C MET A 110 9.65 -17.36 -2.99
N PRO A 111 9.51 -18.62 -3.42
CA PRO A 111 8.52 -19.55 -2.85
C PRO A 111 8.73 -19.85 -1.36
N ASP A 112 9.99 -19.79 -0.88
CA ASP A 112 10.35 -20.11 0.51
C ASP A 112 10.54 -18.87 1.40
N TYR A 113 10.20 -17.68 0.92
CA TYR A 113 10.36 -16.46 1.72
C TYR A 113 9.33 -16.37 2.84
N ASP A 114 9.81 -16.24 4.07
CA ASP A 114 8.96 -16.00 5.23
C ASP A 114 8.52 -14.53 5.29
N TYR A 115 7.29 -14.28 4.84
CA TYR A 115 6.72 -12.94 4.73
C TYR A 115 6.08 -12.42 6.02
N ARG A 116 6.04 -13.20 7.11
CA ARG A 116 5.21 -12.88 8.30
C ARG A 116 5.61 -11.57 8.96
N ASP A 117 6.89 -11.34 9.18
CA ASP A 117 7.38 -10.12 9.83
C ASP A 117 7.17 -8.89 8.93
N MET A 118 7.44 -9.03 7.62
CA MET A 118 7.17 -7.98 6.64
C MET A 118 5.67 -7.61 6.63
N LEU A 119 4.78 -8.61 6.60
CA LEU A 119 3.34 -8.38 6.58
C LEU A 119 2.88 -7.69 7.87
N ASN A 120 3.37 -8.11 9.04
CA ASN A 120 3.04 -7.46 10.31
C ASN A 120 3.46 -5.99 10.33
N SER A 121 4.68 -5.68 9.87
CA SER A 121 5.17 -4.31 9.79
C SER A 121 4.36 -3.47 8.80
N LEU A 122 3.96 -4.05 7.66
CA LEU A 122 3.10 -3.40 6.68
C LEU A 122 1.70 -3.12 7.24
N GLU A 123 1.08 -4.07 7.94
CA GLU A 123 -0.23 -3.85 8.58
C GLU A 123 -0.18 -2.77 9.67
N SER A 124 0.92 -2.70 10.42
CA SER A 124 1.18 -1.60 11.37
C SER A 124 1.23 -0.24 10.65
N LEU A 125 1.98 -0.15 9.55
CA LEU A 125 2.03 1.06 8.71
C LEU A 125 0.63 1.46 8.20
N MET A 126 -0.12 0.51 7.64
CA MET A 126 -1.46 0.75 7.10
C MET A 126 -2.46 1.20 8.17
N THR A 127 -2.31 0.68 9.39
CA THR A 127 -3.12 1.09 10.54
C THR A 127 -2.80 2.52 10.96
N ARG A 128 -1.51 2.88 11.01
CA ARG A 128 -1.08 4.25 11.33
C ARG A 128 -1.53 5.27 10.30
N LEU A 129 -1.50 4.92 9.02
CA LEU A 129 -2.03 5.77 7.97
C LEU A 129 -3.56 5.93 8.12
N GLY A 130 -4.27 4.92 8.63
CA GLY A 130 -5.72 4.90 8.77
C GLY A 130 -6.44 4.18 7.62
N VAL A 131 -5.71 3.37 6.86
CA VAL A 131 -6.26 2.48 5.82
C VAL A 131 -6.87 1.22 6.45
N MET A 132 -6.21 0.70 7.48
CA MET A 132 -6.64 -0.46 8.28
C MET A 132 -7.06 -0.05 9.70
N PRO A 133 -7.93 -0.85 10.36
CA PRO A 133 -8.67 -2.00 9.80
C PRO A 133 -9.81 -1.57 8.86
N PHE A 134 -10.33 -2.51 8.07
CA PHE A 134 -11.54 -2.33 7.25
C PHE A 134 -12.30 -3.65 7.11
N ASP A 135 -13.59 -3.59 6.77
CA ASP A 135 -14.38 -4.78 6.45
C ASP A 135 -14.14 -5.19 4.99
N GLU A 136 -13.59 -6.39 4.77
CA GLU A 136 -13.35 -6.92 3.43
C GLU A 136 -14.64 -7.14 2.62
N ASN A 137 -15.81 -7.26 3.28
CA ASN A 137 -17.11 -7.43 2.63
C ASN A 137 -17.67 -6.12 2.05
N GLU A 138 -17.18 -4.97 2.49
CA GLU A 138 -17.56 -3.65 1.95
C GLU A 138 -16.83 -3.35 0.63
N LEU A 139 -15.80 -4.12 0.30
CA LEU A 139 -15.07 -3.96 -0.95
C LEU A 139 -15.76 -4.70 -2.10
N PRO A 140 -15.70 -4.15 -3.33
CA PRO A 140 -16.20 -4.82 -4.53
C PRO A 140 -15.70 -6.27 -4.62
N PRO A 141 -16.54 -7.24 -5.03
CA PRO A 141 -16.12 -8.62 -5.16
C PRO A 141 -15.02 -8.74 -6.23
N GLU A 142 -13.90 -9.35 -5.88
CA GLU A 142 -12.87 -9.74 -6.86
C GLU A 142 -13.28 -11.07 -7.51
N ASP A 143 -13.17 -11.18 -8.83
CA ASP A 143 -13.34 -12.45 -9.52
C ASP A 143 -12.23 -13.43 -9.06
N PRO A 144 -12.58 -14.61 -8.49
CA PRO A 144 -11.60 -15.60 -8.02
C PRO A 144 -10.65 -16.10 -9.10
N SER A 145 -11.03 -15.98 -10.37
CA SER A 145 -10.22 -16.36 -11.53
C SER A 145 -9.24 -15.27 -11.98
N THR A 146 -9.35 -14.06 -11.42
CA THR A 146 -8.30 -13.05 -11.58
C THR A 146 -7.14 -13.49 -10.69
N TYR A 147 -6.15 -14.13 -11.34
CA TYR A 147 -4.84 -14.63 -10.85
C TYR A 147 -4.78 -16.04 -10.25
#